data_AF-A0A3N5TG75-F1
#
_entry.id   AF-A0A3N5TG75-F1
#
_cell.length_a   1.000
_cell.length_b   1.000
_cell.length_c   1.000
_cell.angle_alpha   90.00
_cell.angle_beta   90.00
_cell.angle_gamma   90.00
#
_symmetry.space_group_name_H-M   'P 1'
#
loop_
_entity.id
_entity.type
_entity.pdbx_description
1 polymer ?
#
loop_
_entity_poly.entity_id
_entity_poly.type
_entity_poly.pdbx_seq_one_letter_code
_entity_poly.pdbx_strand_id
1 'polypeptide(L)'
;MAFSMHEWKRGKNMGSNEVIEEKIGEGLMRIGAMAQDQVSAVLKRQKNGDPRLFGEIAVDMGFVDIQAVINYLQSTNKRIL
;
A
#
# COMPACT_ATOMS: atom_id res chain seq x y z
N MET A 1 34.23 -8.41 -34.41
CA MET A 1 33.71 -8.59 -33.05
C MET A 1 32.19 -8.41 -33.12
N ALA A 2 31.45 -9.51 -33.20
CA ALA A 2 29.99 -9.49 -33.21
C ALA A 2 29.52 -10.34 -32.02
N PHE A 3 28.77 -9.72 -31.11
CA PHE A 3 28.19 -10.35 -29.92
C PHE A 3 27.20 -11.45 -30.34
N SER A 4 27.26 -12.61 -29.69
CA SER A 4 26.46 -13.79 -30.07
C SER A 4 25.04 -13.71 -29.51
N MET A 5 24.05 -14.16 -30.30
CA MET A 5 22.62 -14.26 -29.98
C MET A 5 22.31 -14.97 -28.64
N HIS A 6 23.27 -15.74 -28.10
CA HIS A 6 23.16 -16.43 -26.81
C HIS A 6 23.40 -15.54 -25.58
N GLU A 7 23.99 -14.36 -25.74
CA GLU A 7 24.40 -13.49 -24.63
C GLU A 7 23.33 -12.48 -24.19
N TRP A 8 22.24 -12.30 -24.97
CA TRP A 8 21.21 -11.30 -24.68
C TRP A 8 20.21 -11.72 -23.58
N LYS A 9 20.11 -13.02 -23.26
CA LYS A 9 19.10 -13.54 -22.29
C LYS A 9 19.60 -13.63 -20.84
N ARG A 10 20.49 -12.74 -20.38
CA ARG A 10 20.96 -12.70 -18.98
C ARG A 10 21.03 -11.30 -18.39
N GLY A 11 19.90 -10.61 -18.38
CA GLY A 11 19.74 -9.34 -17.67
C GLY A 11 18.28 -8.98 -17.50
N LYS A 12 17.53 -9.87 -16.84
CA LYS A 12 16.13 -9.66 -16.47
C LYS A 12 16.01 -8.39 -15.62
N ASN A 13 15.31 -7.37 -16.12
CA ASN A 13 14.01 -6.92 -15.62
C ASN A 13 13.67 -5.66 -16.42
N MET A 14 12.90 -5.83 -17.49
CA MET A 14 12.17 -4.71 -18.09
C MET A 14 11.42 -4.06 -16.95
N GLY A 15 11.78 -2.82 -16.62
CA GLY A 15 11.14 -2.04 -15.55
C GLY A 15 9.65 -2.24 -15.67
N SER A 16 9.11 -3.03 -14.74
CA SER A 16 7.71 -3.32 -14.73
C SER A 16 7.05 -1.96 -14.53
N ASN A 17 6.25 -1.57 -15.52
CA ASN A 17 5.17 -0.62 -15.30
C ASN A 17 4.12 -1.34 -14.42
N GLU A 18 4.56 -1.86 -13.27
CA GLU A 18 3.72 -2.37 -12.22
C GLU A 18 3.08 -1.13 -11.64
N VAL A 19 1.80 -0.98 -11.90
CA VAL A 19 0.94 -0.13 -11.09
C VAL A 19 1.04 -0.72 -9.69
N ILE A 20 2.01 -0.26 -8.90
CA ILE A 20 2.16 -0.69 -7.51
C ILE A 20 0.89 -0.17 -6.83
N GLU A 21 -0.07 -1.07 -6.61
CA GLU A 21 -1.25 -0.76 -5.82
C GLU A 21 -0.76 -0.36 -4.43
N GLU A 22 -0.82 0.95 -4.16
CA GLU A 22 -0.43 1.52 -2.88
C GLU A 22 -1.28 0.90 -1.77
N LYS A 23 -0.63 0.36 -0.72
CA LYS A 23 -1.38 -0.22 0.40
C LYS A 23 -2.05 0.90 1.19
N ILE A 24 -3.23 0.62 1.73
CA ILE A 24 -4.02 1.62 2.46
C ILE A 24 -3.24 2.31 3.60
N GLY A 25 -2.43 1.56 4.36
CA GLY A 25 -1.61 2.14 5.42
C GLY A 25 -0.53 3.11 4.91
N GLU A 26 0.07 2.81 3.75
CA GLU A 26 1.07 3.66 3.10
C GLU A 26 0.41 4.93 2.57
N GLY A 27 -0.76 4.80 1.93
CA GLY A 27 -1.50 5.95 1.41
C GLY A 27 -2.04 6.86 2.51
N LEU A 28 -2.57 6.32 3.60
CA LEU A 28 -3.00 7.09 4.77
C LEU A 28 -1.82 7.83 5.43
N MET A 29 -0.64 7.22 5.45
CA MET A 29 0.57 7.89 5.92
C MET A 29 1.03 9.00 4.97
N ARG A 30 1.00 8.75 3.66
CA ARG A 30 1.39 9.72 2.63
C ARG A 30 0.54 10.99 2.67
N ILE A 31 -0.76 10.87 2.96
CA ILE A 31 -1.65 12.03 3.11
C ILE A 31 -1.62 12.67 4.51
N GLY A 32 -0.78 12.15 5.42
CA GLY A 32 -0.65 12.65 6.79
C GLY A 32 -1.81 12.32 7.71
N ALA A 33 -2.69 11.39 7.33
CA ALA A 33 -3.82 10.95 8.15
C ALA A 33 -3.39 9.98 9.26
N MET A 34 -2.22 9.33 9.11
CA MET A 34 -1.62 8.46 10.11
C MET A 34 -0.09 8.61 10.12
N ALA A 35 0.53 8.34 11.26
CA ALA A 35 1.98 8.23 11.40
C ALA A 35 2.46 6.76 11.25
N GLN A 36 3.76 6.58 10.97
CA GLN A 36 4.37 5.27 10.73
C GLN A 36 4.20 4.29 11.90
N ASP A 37 4.30 4.80 13.14
CA ASP A 37 4.11 4.05 14.38
C ASP A 37 2.65 3.60 14.54
N GLN A 38 1.69 4.45 14.20
CA GLN A 38 0.26 4.11 14.21
C GLN A 38 -0.06 3.00 13.19
N VAL A 39 0.46 3.11 11.96
CA VAL A 39 0.32 2.05 10.94
C VAL A 39 0.93 0.74 11.44
N SER A 40 2.11 0.81 12.04
CA SER A 40 2.80 -0.38 12.57
C SER A 40 2.01 -1.05 13.70
N ALA A 41 1.37 -0.27 14.56
CA ALA A 41 0.53 -0.77 15.65
C ALA A 41 -0.73 -1.49 15.13
N VAL A 42 -1.39 -0.94 14.12
CA VAL A 42 -2.56 -1.59 13.47
C VAL A 42 -2.14 -2.91 12.82
N LEU A 43 -1.04 -2.92 12.06
CA LEU A 43 -0.51 -4.14 11.43
C LEU A 43 -0.13 -5.21 12.45
N LYS A 44 0.45 -4.81 13.58
CA LYS A 44 0.76 -5.73 14.68
C LYS A 44 -0.51 -6.38 15.23
N ARG A 45 -1.59 -5.60 15.39
CA ARG A 45 -2.87 -6.12 15.87
C ARG A 45 -3.52 -7.10 14.87
N GLN A 46 -3.50 -6.80 13.58
CA GLN A 46 -3.93 -7.74 12.54
C GLN A 46 -3.11 -9.03 12.54
N LYS A 47 -1.77 -8.93 12.61
CA LYS A 47 -0.88 -10.09 12.67
C LYS A 47 -1.08 -10.95 13.92
N ASN A 48 -1.57 -10.37 15.00
CA ASN A 48 -1.92 -11.07 16.24
C ASN A 48 -3.28 -11.79 16.17
N GLY A 49 -3.95 -11.79 15.01
CA GLY A 49 -5.18 -12.55 14.78
C GLY A 49 -6.48 -11.75 14.89
N ASP A 50 -6.41 -10.42 14.95
CA ASP A 50 -7.62 -9.59 14.86
C ASP A 50 -8.24 -9.73 13.45
N PRO A 51 -9.49 -10.23 13.32
CA PRO A 51 -10.11 -10.54 12.03
C PRO A 51 -10.61 -9.30 11.27
N ARG A 52 -10.59 -8.13 11.90
CA ARG A 52 -11.10 -6.87 11.34
C ARG A 52 -10.18 -6.31 10.26
N LEU A 53 -10.75 -5.47 9.39
CA LEU A 53 -10.00 -4.78 8.34
C LEU A 53 -9.05 -3.73 8.94
N PHE A 54 -8.01 -3.36 8.17
CA PHE A 54 -7.01 -2.38 8.62
C PHE A 54 -7.67 -1.06 9.06
N GLY A 55 -8.55 -0.52 8.20
CA GLY A 55 -9.24 0.75 8.48
C GLY A 55 -10.16 0.67 9.70
N GLU A 56 -10.81 -0.47 9.92
CA GLU A 56 -11.68 -0.68 11.08
C GLU A 56 -10.88 -0.67 12.39
N ILE A 57 -9.75 -1.37 12.42
CA ILE A 57 -8.85 -1.38 13.58
C ILE A 57 -8.24 0.01 13.79
N ALA A 58 -7.84 0.71 12.73
CA ALA A 58 -7.27 2.05 12.84
C ALA A 58 -8.26 3.08 13.42
N VAL A 59 -9.55 2.98 13.06
CA VAL A 59 -10.63 3.81 13.61
C VAL A 59 -10.92 3.43 15.07
N ASP A 60 -11.01 2.15 15.38
CA ASP A 60 -11.21 1.63 16.75
C ASP A 60 -10.08 2.06 17.70
N MET A 61 -8.84 2.12 17.20
CA MET A 61 -7.69 2.62 17.95
C MET A 61 -7.60 4.16 18.03
N GLY A 62 -8.51 4.88 17.36
CA GLY A 62 -8.51 6.35 17.33
C GLY A 62 -7.34 6.98 16.55
N PHE A 63 -6.66 6.20 15.70
CA PHE A 63 -5.52 6.69 14.93
C PHE A 63 -5.92 7.44 13.67
N VAL A 64 -7.11 7.17 13.15
CA VAL A 64 -7.65 7.80 11.95
C VAL A 64 -9.16 7.93 12.08
N ASP A 65 -9.71 9.00 11.52
CA ASP A 65 -11.15 9.18 11.43
C ASP A 65 -11.74 8.34 10.28
N ILE A 66 -12.97 7.83 10.46
CA ILE A 66 -13.66 7.02 9.44
C ILE A 66 -13.84 7.80 8.12
N GLN A 67 -14.04 9.12 8.16
CA GLN A 67 -14.15 9.96 6.97
C GLN A 67 -12.82 10.03 6.22
N ALA A 68 -11.68 10.07 6.93
CA ALA A 68 -10.37 10.07 6.28
C ALA A 68 -10.12 8.75 5.52
N VAL A 69 -10.54 7.62 6.09
CA VAL A 69 -10.49 6.30 5.42
C VAL A 69 -11.38 6.30 4.16
N ILE A 70 -12.63 6.74 4.28
CA ILE A 70 -13.58 6.81 3.15
C ILE A 70 -13.04 7.71 2.04
N ASN A 71 -12.56 8.91 2.38
CA ASN A 71 -12.02 9.87 1.43
C ASN A 71 -10.81 9.31 0.67
N TYR A 72 -9.92 8.61 1.38
CA TYR A 72 -8.78 7.93 0.76
C TYR A 72 -9.26 6.88 -0.25
N LEU A 73 -10.14 5.96 0.17
CA LEU A 73 -10.65 4.88 -0.69
C LEU A 73 -11.40 5.42 -1.92
N GLN A 74 -12.17 6.50 -1.77
CA GLN A 74 -12.84 7.15 -2.89
C GLN A 74 -11.83 7.81 -3.85
N SER A 75 -10.74 8.40 -3.33
CA SER A 75 -9.70 9.01 -4.14
C SER A 75 -8.92 7.98 -4.97
N THR A 76 -8.68 6.78 -4.42
CA THR A 76 -7.98 5.70 -5.13
C THR A 76 -8.88 5.03 -6.16
N ASN A 77 -10.19 4.91 -5.89
CA ASN A 77 -11.13 4.28 -6.82
C ASN A 77 -11.41 5.14 -8.07
N LYS A 78 -11.22 6.47 -7.97
CA LYS A 78 -11.34 7.40 -9.11
C LYS A 78 -10.21 7.31 -10.14
N ARG A 79 -9.13 6.54 -9.88
CA ARG A 79 -7.98 6.45 -10.79
C ARG A 79 -8.21 5.58 -12.06
N ILE A 80 -9.39 4.97 -12.22
CA ILE A 80 -9.67 3.98 -13.29
C ILE A 80 -10.94 4.32 -14.12
N LEU A 81 -11.44 5.56 -14.09
CA LEU A 81 -12.54 6.02 -14.96
C LEU A 81 -12.10 7.21 -15.82
#